data_AF-A0A8X6XLN4-F1
#
_entry.id   AF-A0A8X6XLN4-F1
#
_cell.length_a   1.000
_cell.length_b   1.000
_cell.length_c   1.000
_cell.angle_alpha   90.00
_cell.angle_beta   90.00
_cell.angle_gamma   90.00
#
_symmetry.space_group_name_H-M   'P 1'
#
loop_
_entity.id
_entity.type
_entity.pdbx_description
1 polymer ?
#
loop_
_entity_poly.entity_id
_entity_poly.type
_entity_poly.pdbx_seq_one_letter_code
_entity_poly.pdbx_strand_id
1 'polypeptide(L)'
;MVQNFITKERIIWKNIIERSPWWGRFYERLVRSVKESLHKILGVALLSFEEITAILTEIETDLNLRPLRYVYEENDESRPLTPMHFLNFGQNQPTYPVRFAEILENMLLQNHLF
;
A
#
# COMPACT_ATOMS: atom_id res chain seq x y z
N MET A 1 12.28 -2.14 -24.63
CA MET A 1 12.95 -2.58 -23.38
C MET A 1 11.93 -2.95 -22.30
N VAL A 2 11.02 -2.04 -21.92
CA VAL A 2 9.96 -2.31 -20.91
C VAL A 2 8.95 -3.38 -21.37
N GLN A 3 8.47 -3.33 -22.61
CA GLN A 3 7.51 -4.32 -23.13
C GLN A 3 8.05 -5.75 -23.11
N ASN A 4 9.33 -5.93 -23.44
CA ASN A 4 9.98 -7.26 -23.43
C ASN A 4 10.07 -7.82 -22.01
N PHE A 5 10.34 -6.97 -21.01
CA PHE A 5 10.36 -7.36 -19.60
C PHE A 5 8.96 -7.77 -19.12
N ILE A 6 7.94 -6.95 -19.40
CA ILE A 6 6.55 -7.21 -19.04
C ILE A 6 6.07 -8.55 -19.62
N THR A 7 6.37 -8.81 -20.90
CA THR A 7 6.02 -10.08 -21.56
C THR A 7 6.77 -11.26 -20.96
N LYS A 8 8.06 -11.11 -20.63
CA LYS A 8 8.88 -12.16 -20.02
C LYS A 8 8.35 -12.55 -18.64
N GLU A 9 8.03 -11.57 -17.80
CA GLU A 9 7.52 -11.77 -16.45
C GLU A 9 6.01 -12.07 -16.40
N ARG A 10 5.37 -12.23 -17.58
CA ARG A 10 3.92 -12.49 -17.72
C ARG A 10 3.04 -11.46 -17.00
N ILE A 11 3.51 -10.22 -16.96
CA ILE A 11 2.77 -9.10 -16.37
C ILE A 11 1.76 -8.59 -17.39
N ILE A 12 0.50 -8.42 -16.97
CA ILE A 12 -0.53 -7.81 -17.81
C ILE A 12 -0.55 -6.31 -17.53
N TRP A 13 -0.02 -5.52 -18.46
CA TRP A 13 -0.05 -4.06 -18.36
C TRP A 13 -1.42 -3.51 -18.75
N LYS A 14 -2.07 -2.77 -17.84
CA LYS A 14 -3.36 -2.10 -18.11
C LYS A 14 -3.18 -0.58 -18.01
N ASN A 15 -3.44 0.12 -19.10
CA ASN A 15 -3.41 1.58 -19.13
C ASN A 15 -4.67 2.17 -18.47
N ILE A 16 -4.51 3.34 -17.86
CA ILE A 16 -5.64 4.14 -17.38
C ILE A 16 -6.42 4.65 -18.59
N ILE A 17 -7.75 4.63 -18.50
CA ILE A 17 -8.64 5.14 -19.56
C ILE A 17 -8.45 6.66 -19.69
N GLU A 18 -8.34 7.14 -20.93
CA GLU A 18 -8.27 8.58 -21.20
C GLU A 18 -9.47 9.32 -20.61
N ARG A 19 -9.26 10.55 -20.13
CA ARG A 19 -10.30 11.40 -19.52
C ARG A 19 -11.01 10.80 -18.30
N SER A 20 -10.39 9.83 -17.63
CA SER A 20 -10.94 9.22 -16.42
C SER A 20 -10.12 9.62 -15.17
N PRO A 21 -10.22 10.88 -14.71
CA PRO A 21 -9.37 11.40 -13.63
C PRO A 21 -9.54 10.66 -12.30
N TRP A 22 -10.66 9.95 -12.09
CA TRP A 22 -10.88 9.17 -10.87
C TRP A 22 -10.00 7.91 -10.79
N TRP A 23 -9.60 7.33 -11.93
CA TRP A 23 -8.71 6.16 -11.95
C TRP A 23 -7.29 6.50 -11.45
N GLY A 24 -6.80 7.71 -11.76
CA GLY A 24 -5.49 8.18 -11.30
C GLY A 24 -5.47 8.67 -9.85
N ARG A 25 -6.63 9.05 -9.30
CA ARG A 25 -6.76 9.71 -8.00
C ARG A 25 -6.15 8.91 -6.84
N PHE A 26 -6.21 7.57 -6.89
CA PHE A 26 -5.58 6.73 -5.87
C PHE A 26 -4.06 6.95 -5.84
N TYR A 27 -3.40 6.84 -6.99
CA TYR A 27 -1.96 7.04 -7.12
C TYR A 27 -1.56 8.48 -6.75
N GLU A 28 -2.36 9.47 -7.14
CA GLU A 28 -2.12 10.87 -6.76
C GLU A 28 -2.10 11.07 -5.24
N ARG A 29 -3.04 10.44 -4.51
CA ARG A 29 -3.10 10.49 -3.04
C ARG A 29 -1.91 9.75 -2.40
N LEU A 30 -1.49 8.64 -2.99
CA LEU A 30 -0.32 7.89 -2.53
C LEU A 30 0.96 8.73 -2.68
N VAL A 31 1.18 9.31 -3.87
CA VAL A 31 2.32 10.19 -4.15
C VAL A 31 2.30 11.42 -3.23
N ARG A 32 1.12 11.98 -2.95
CA ARG A 32 0.98 13.07 -1.98
C ARG A 32 1.44 12.66 -0.59
N SER A 33 1.04 11.49 -0.09
CA SER A 33 1.40 11.00 1.25
C SER A 33 2.92 10.84 1.41
N VAL A 34 3.59 10.32 0.37
CA VAL A 34 5.06 10.21 0.34
C VAL A 34 5.71 11.59 0.35
N LYS A 35 5.26 12.50 -0.53
CA LYS A 35 5.81 13.86 -0.62
C LYS A 35 5.61 14.65 0.67
N GLU A 36 4.44 14.58 1.28
CA GLU A 36 4.18 15.26 2.56
C GLU A 36 5.10 14.76 3.66
N SER A 37 5.38 13.46 3.72
CA SER A 37 6.32 12.87 4.68
C SER A 37 7.75 13.32 4.40
N LEU A 38 8.17 13.33 3.13
CA LEU A 38 9.47 13.87 2.70
C LEU A 38 9.62 15.35 3.08
N HIS A 39 8.63 16.19 2.81
CA HIS A 39 8.67 17.62 3.11
C HIS A 39 8.78 17.89 4.62
N LYS A 40 8.16 17.05 5.45
CA LYS A 40 8.28 17.15 6.92
C LYS A 40 9.69 16.82 7.42
N ILE A 41 10.37 15.88 6.77
CA ILE A 41 11.71 15.42 7.16
C ILE A 41 12.82 16.32 6.59
N LEU A 42 12.75 16.67 5.31
CA LEU A 42 13.83 17.34 4.60
C LEU A 42 14.00 18.82 4.97
N GLY A 43 12.92 19.57 5.22
CA GLY A 43 13.00 21.02 5.43
C GLY A 43 13.79 21.73 4.32
N VAL A 44 15.00 22.23 4.65
CA VAL A 44 15.94 22.93 3.74
C VAL A 44 17.25 22.13 3.52
N ALA A 45 17.30 20.87 3.94
CA ALA A 45 18.53 20.06 3.86
C ALA A 45 18.85 19.64 2.41
N LEU A 46 20.14 19.69 2.05
CA LEU A 46 20.67 19.06 0.85
C LEU A 46 21.15 17.67 1.22
N LEU A 47 20.56 16.65 0.61
CA LEU A 47 20.85 15.26 0.90
C LEU A 47 21.59 14.59 -0.26
N SER A 48 22.50 13.69 0.10
CA SER A 48 23.09 12.73 -0.81
C SER A 48 22.07 11.68 -1.26
N PHE A 49 22.40 10.94 -2.31
CA PHE A 49 21.55 9.87 -2.83
C PHE A 49 21.29 8.77 -1.79
N GLU A 50 22.29 8.41 -0.99
CA GLU A 50 22.18 7.39 0.05
C GLU A 50 21.22 7.83 1.16
N GLU A 51 21.32 9.10 1.60
CA GLU A 51 20.44 9.67 2.62
C GLU A 51 18.98 9.75 2.14
N ILE A 52 18.74 10.17 0.88
CA ILE A 52 17.39 10.18 0.30
C ILE A 52 16.83 8.77 0.25
N THR A 53 17.64 7.79 -0.14
CA THR A 53 17.21 6.38 -0.23
C THR A 53 16.81 5.86 1.15
N ALA A 54 17.62 6.12 2.17
CA ALA A 54 17.33 5.70 3.55
C ALA A 54 16.03 6.33 4.08
N ILE A 55 15.84 7.63 3.87
CA ILE A 55 14.62 8.35 4.29
C ILE A 55 13.39 7.80 3.55
N LEU A 56 13.51 7.51 2.25
CA LEU A 56 12.41 6.92 1.50
C LEU A 56 12.02 5.53 2.03
N THR A 57 12.99 4.71 2.46
CA THR A 57 12.72 3.41 3.09
C THR A 57 12.01 3.55 4.43
N GLU A 58 12.37 4.56 5.23
CA GLU A 58 11.67 4.86 6.49
C GLU A 58 10.22 5.30 6.23
N ILE A 59 10.02 6.23 5.28
CA ILE A 59 8.68 6.68 4.87
C ILE A 59 7.84 5.52 4.33
N GLU A 60 8.41 4.63 3.54
CA GLU A 60 7.72 3.44 3.04
C GLU A 60 7.22 2.57 4.20
N THR A 61 8.09 2.35 5.19
CA THR A 61 7.76 1.55 6.37
C THR A 61 6.62 2.19 7.17
N ASP A 62 6.69 3.50 7.42
CA ASP A 62 5.66 4.24 8.13
C ASP A 62 4.31 4.24 7.41
N LEU A 63 4.32 4.48 6.09
CA LEU A 63 3.10 4.45 5.29
C LEU A 63 2.47 3.06 5.26
N ASN A 64 3.29 2.00 5.19
CA ASN A 64 2.81 0.62 5.18
C ASN A 64 2.34 0.12 6.55
N LEU A 65 2.83 0.68 7.65
CA LEU A 65 2.38 0.38 9.01
C LEU A 65 1.20 1.23 9.47
N ARG A 66 0.84 2.28 8.71
CA ARG A 66 -0.23 3.19 9.08
C ARG A 66 -1.59 2.47 9.19
N PRO A 67 -2.31 2.60 10.32
CA PRO A 67 -3.66 2.07 10.47
C PRO A 67 -4.63 2.60 9.40
N LEU A 68 -5.35 1.69 8.74
CA LEU A 68 -6.43 2.01 7.79
C LEU A 68 -7.79 2.21 8.49
N ARG A 69 -7.89 1.80 9.76
CA ARG A 69 -9.08 1.95 10.60
C ARG A 69 -8.76 2.71 11.88
N TYR A 70 -9.79 3.22 12.52
CA TYR A 70 -9.69 3.78 13.87
C TYR A 70 -9.15 2.74 14.85
N VAL A 71 -8.27 3.20 15.74
CA VAL A 71 -7.72 2.40 16.83
C VAL A 71 -8.58 2.71 18.06
N TYR A 72 -9.27 1.70 18.60
CA TYR A 72 -10.07 1.80 19.82
C TYR A 72 -9.21 1.37 21.02
N GLU A 73 -9.43 1.99 22.19
CA GLU A 73 -8.70 1.69 23.44
C GLU A 73 -9.21 0.43 24.15
N GLU A 74 -10.39 -0.08 23.77
CA GLU A 74 -11.01 -1.22 24.42
C GLU A 74 -10.21 -2.51 24.15
N ASN A 75 -9.94 -3.26 25.23
CA ASN A 75 -9.06 -4.44 25.29
C ASN A 75 -9.53 -5.66 24.48
N ASP A 76 -10.60 -5.52 23.70
CA ASP A 76 -11.12 -6.57 22.85
C ASP A 76 -11.42 -5.95 21.49
N GLU A 77 -10.47 -6.07 20.56
CA GLU A 77 -10.69 -6.29 19.13
C GLU A 77 -9.47 -5.89 18.30
N SER A 78 -8.43 -6.73 18.33
CA SER A 78 -7.49 -6.97 17.22
C SER A 78 -6.61 -5.80 16.71
N ARG A 79 -5.36 -6.09 16.36
CA ARG A 79 -4.43 -5.11 15.78
C ARG A 79 -5.07 -4.39 14.58
N PRO A 80 -4.90 -3.06 14.44
CA PRO A 80 -5.50 -2.34 13.32
C PRO A 80 -5.01 -2.87 11.98
N LEU A 81 -5.89 -2.89 10.98
CA LEU A 81 -5.52 -3.29 9.62
C LEU A 81 -4.58 -2.24 9.02
N THR A 82 -3.43 -2.67 8.51
CA THR A 82 -2.44 -1.80 7.86
C THR A 82 -2.23 -2.24 6.40
N PRO A 83 -1.71 -1.37 5.51
CA PRO A 83 -1.35 -1.78 4.16
C PRO A 83 -0.38 -2.97 4.10
N MET A 84 0.55 -3.07 5.06
CA MET A 84 1.51 -4.16 5.16
C MET A 84 0.84 -5.54 5.25
N HIS A 85 -0.34 -5.64 5.87
CA HIS A 85 -1.08 -6.90 5.94
C HIS A 85 -1.51 -7.41 4.55
N PHE A 86 -1.69 -6.53 3.55
CA PHE A 86 -2.00 -6.92 2.18
C PHE A 86 -0.76 -7.34 1.39
N LEU A 87 0.41 -6.78 1.69
CA LEU A 87 1.67 -7.14 1.03
C LEU A 87 2.17 -8.52 1.47
N ASN A 88 1.94 -8.87 2.74
CA ASN A 88 2.34 -10.15 3.33
C ASN A 88 1.26 -11.24 3.20
N PHE A 89 0.24 -10.99 2.37
CA PHE A 89 -0.86 -11.93 2.20
C PHE A 89 -0.35 -13.28 1.65
N GLY A 90 -0.52 -14.36 2.42
CA GLY A 90 -0.09 -15.72 2.05
C GLY A 90 1.29 -16.14 2.59
N GLN A 91 1.98 -15.30 3.37
CA GLN A 91 3.14 -15.75 4.13
C GLN A 91 2.68 -16.47 5.42
N ASN A 92 3.31 -17.59 5.78
CA ASN A 92 2.86 -18.60 6.76
C ASN A 92 2.61 -18.12 8.21
N GLN A 93 2.67 -16.83 8.52
CA GLN A 93 2.18 -16.28 9.79
C GLN A 93 1.65 -14.86 9.64
N PRO A 94 0.35 -14.70 9.36
CA PRO A 94 -0.32 -13.44 9.54
C PRO A 94 -1.23 -13.55 10.76
N THR A 95 -0.88 -12.90 11.86
CA THR A 95 -1.86 -12.57 12.90
C THR A 95 -2.75 -11.47 12.34
N TYR A 96 -3.66 -11.83 11.43
CA TYR A 96 -4.65 -10.89 10.90
C TYR A 96 -5.62 -10.48 12.02
N PRO A 97 -6.19 -9.28 11.93
CA PRO A 97 -7.30 -8.95 12.79
C PRO A 97 -8.45 -9.96 12.60
N VAL A 98 -9.10 -10.35 13.70
CA VAL A 98 -10.01 -11.52 13.82
C VAL A 98 -11.15 -11.56 12.78
N ARG A 99 -11.44 -10.44 12.08
CA ARG A 99 -12.50 -10.34 11.05
C ARG A 99 -11.98 -10.18 9.62
N PHE A 100 -10.68 -9.99 9.42
CA PHE A 100 -10.13 -9.70 8.09
C PHE A 100 -10.12 -10.94 7.18
N ALA A 101 -9.85 -12.12 7.74
CA ALA A 101 -9.94 -13.39 7.00
C ALA A 101 -11.37 -13.62 6.49
N GLU A 102 -12.38 -13.40 7.33
CA GLU A 102 -13.80 -13.54 6.97
C GLU A 102 -14.22 -12.55 5.87
N ILE A 103 -13.76 -11.29 5.94
CA ILE A 103 -14.04 -10.29 4.90
C ILE A 103 -13.42 -10.71 3.56
N LEU A 104 -12.20 -11.24 3.57
CA LEU A 104 -11.53 -11.71 2.36
C LEU A 104 -12.19 -12.96 1.78
N GLU A 105 -12.57 -13.93 2.61
CA GLU A 105 -13.32 -15.10 2.15
C GLU A 105 -14.64 -14.67 1.49
N ASN A 106 -15.37 -13.74 2.10
CA ASN A 106 -16.59 -13.21 1.51
C ASN A 106 -16.34 -12.45 0.19
N MET A 107 -15.25 -11.68 0.10
CA MET A 107 -14.87 -10.98 -1.13
C MET A 107 -14.44 -11.95 -2.24
N LEU A 108 -13.70 -13.02 -1.92
CA LEU A 108 -13.29 -14.05 -2.88
C LEU A 108 -14.48 -14.90 -3.34
N LEU A 109 -15.39 -15.25 -2.44
CA LEU A 109 -16.61 -16.00 -2.77
C LEU A 109 -17.57 -15.17 -3.64
N GLN A 110 -17.66 -13.85 -3.46
CA GLN A 110 -18.47 -12.99 -4.33
C GLN A 110 -17.85 -12.76 -5.72
N ASN A 111 -16.55 -12.98 -5.90
CA ASN A 111 -15.89 -12.90 -7.21
C ASN A 111 -16.08 -14.16 -8.08
N HIS A 112 -16.85 -15.16 -7.63
CA HIS A 112 -17.23 -16.33 -8.43
C HIS A 112 -18.62 -16.21 -9.10
N LEU A 113 -19.25 -15.03 -9.06
CA LEU A 113 -20.57 -14.79 -9.67
C LEU A 113 -20.56 -13.82 -10.87
N PHE A 114 -19.41 -13.55 -11.48
CA PHE A 114 -19.31 -12.94 -12.81
C PHE A 114 -18.26 -13.63 -13.68
#